data_AF-A0A7T0PWY7-F1
#
_entry.id   AF-A0A7T0PWY7-F1
#
_cell.length_a   1.000
_cell.length_b   1.000
_cell.length_c   1.000
_cell.angle_alpha   90.00
_cell.angle_beta   90.00
_cell.angle_gamma   90.00
#
_symmetry.space_group_name_H-M   'P 1'
#
loop_
_entity.id
_entity.type
_entity.pdbx_description
1 polymer ?
#
loop_
_entity_poly.entity_id
_entity_poly.type
_entity_poly.pdbx_seq_one_letter_code
_entity_poly.pdbx_strand_id
1 'polypeptide(L)'
;MAATQERGAGGAARADGRVLSDAVAKAAAKAADKALVEELLEALQPLDARARAMFGAWMVYIDNKPLGMVGDGGIYIKRSGADGRFDGTARLAPPYPEAKDHWLLDPVLLRERPDDVRDLLAAVAAALPSRSERKRP
;
A
#
# COMPACT_ATOMS: atom_id res chain seq x y z
N MET A 1 24.17 18.96 -64.63
CA MET A 1 23.79 17.53 -64.60
C MET A 1 24.19 17.00 -63.24
N ALA A 2 23.35 17.22 -62.22
CA ALA A 2 22.48 16.20 -61.61
C ALA A 2 23.32 15.19 -60.80
N ALA A 3 23.54 15.44 -59.51
CA ALA A 3 22.67 15.01 -58.40
C ALA A 3 22.76 13.50 -58.15
N THR A 4 23.33 13.13 -57.00
CA THR A 4 22.62 12.37 -55.97
C THR A 4 23.51 12.24 -54.75
N GLN A 5 23.07 12.91 -53.69
CA GLN A 5 23.40 12.64 -52.31
C GLN A 5 22.53 11.46 -51.88
N GLU A 6 23.13 10.44 -51.28
CA GLU A 6 22.41 9.46 -50.46
C GLU A 6 22.93 9.59 -49.03
N ARG A 7 22.13 10.26 -48.19
CA ARG A 7 22.18 10.13 -46.74
C ARG A 7 21.39 8.86 -46.38
N GLY A 8 21.95 8.02 -45.52
CA GLY A 8 21.17 7.13 -44.65
C GLY A 8 21.81 7.23 -43.27
N ALA A 9 21.30 8.04 -42.33
CA ALA A 9 20.05 7.89 -41.59
C ALA A 9 19.99 6.54 -40.85
N GLY A 10 20.05 6.57 -39.52
CA GLY A 10 19.87 5.36 -38.73
C GLY A 10 20.28 5.40 -37.26
N GLY A 11 20.48 6.58 -36.66
CA GLY A 11 20.40 6.71 -35.21
C GLY A 11 18.94 6.58 -34.79
N ALA A 12 18.46 5.36 -34.59
CA ALA A 12 17.09 5.11 -34.15
C ALA A 12 17.05 3.99 -33.10
N ALA A 13 16.78 4.43 -31.87
CA ALA A 13 15.99 3.73 -30.86
C ALA A 13 16.46 2.32 -30.42
N ARG A 14 17.49 2.28 -29.58
CA ARG A 14 17.48 1.33 -28.45
C ARG A 14 16.72 1.98 -27.28
N ALA A 15 15.41 2.16 -27.43
CA ALA A 15 14.49 2.31 -26.31
C ALA A 15 14.04 0.88 -25.94
N ASP A 16 14.96 0.05 -25.47
CA ASP A 16 15.33 -0.15 -24.06
C ASP A 16 14.43 -1.22 -23.44
N GLY A 17 14.77 -2.49 -23.70
CA GLY A 17 14.09 -3.65 -23.10
C GLY A 17 14.10 -3.63 -21.57
N ARG A 18 14.91 -2.79 -20.93
CA ARG A 18 14.91 -2.57 -19.48
C ARG A 18 13.70 -1.72 -19.04
N VAL A 19 13.24 -0.73 -19.80
CA VAL A 19 11.98 0.01 -19.51
C VAL A 19 10.76 -0.91 -19.57
N LEU A 20 10.70 -1.81 -20.56
CA LEU A 20 9.64 -2.82 -20.65
C LEU A 20 9.70 -3.80 -19.46
N SER A 21 10.90 -4.18 -19.05
CA SER A 21 11.11 -5.06 -17.89
C SER A 21 10.66 -4.41 -16.58
N ASP A 22 10.98 -3.12 -16.38
CA ASP A 22 10.58 -2.34 -15.20
C ASP A 22 9.05 -2.20 -15.10
N ALA A 23 8.39 -1.89 -16.22
CA ALA A 23 6.94 -1.75 -16.26
C ALA A 23 6.20 -3.05 -15.89
N VAL A 24 6.71 -4.19 -16.36
CA VAL A 24 6.15 -5.52 -16.03
C VAL A 24 6.36 -5.84 -14.55
N ALA A 25 7.56 -5.59 -14.01
CA ALA A 25 7.84 -5.79 -12.59
C ALA A 25 6.93 -4.92 -11.70
N LYS A 26 6.74 -3.65 -12.06
CA LYS A 26 5.86 -2.72 -11.36
C LYS A 26 4.39 -3.13 -11.43
N ALA A 27 3.93 -3.66 -12.57
CA ALA A 27 2.57 -4.17 -12.71
C ALA A 27 2.34 -5.42 -11.85
N ALA A 28 3.33 -6.33 -11.79
CA ALA A 28 3.27 -7.51 -10.94
C ALA A 28 3.25 -7.14 -9.44
N ALA A 29 4.09 -6.19 -9.01
CA ALA A 29 4.07 -5.66 -7.64
C ALA A 29 2.70 -5.09 -7.27
N LYS A 30 2.10 -4.27 -8.16
CA LYS A 30 0.77 -3.71 -7.95
C LYS A 30 -0.33 -4.78 -7.88
N ALA A 31 -0.20 -5.86 -8.66
CA ALA A 31 -1.13 -6.99 -8.61
C ALA A 31 -1.01 -7.75 -7.27
N ALA A 32 0.22 -7.94 -6.77
CA ALA A 32 0.47 -8.52 -5.46
C ALA A 32 -0.09 -7.64 -4.33
N ASP A 33 0.09 -6.32 -4.41
CA ASP A 33 -0.49 -5.37 -3.45
C ASP A 33 -2.02 -5.45 -3.44
N LYS A 34 -2.64 -5.57 -4.62
CA LYS A 34 -4.10 -5.74 -4.72
C LYS A 34 -4.55 -7.04 -4.06
N ALA A 35 -3.86 -8.15 -4.31
CA ALA A 35 -4.18 -9.43 -3.68
C ALA A 35 -4.05 -9.36 -2.15
N LEU A 36 -2.98 -8.73 -1.65
CA LEU A 36 -2.76 -8.54 -0.22
C LEU A 36 -3.86 -7.68 0.42
N VAL A 37 -4.36 -6.66 -0.29
CA VAL A 37 -5.52 -5.88 0.16
C VAL A 37 -6.78 -6.74 0.25
N GLU A 38 -7.02 -7.61 -0.74
CA GLU A 38 -8.16 -8.52 -0.75
C GLU A 38 -8.09 -9.51 0.44
N GLU A 39 -6.92 -10.11 0.68
CA GLU A 39 -6.65 -10.96 1.85
C GLU A 39 -6.90 -10.21 3.17
N LEU A 40 -6.41 -8.97 3.27
CA LEU A 40 -6.59 -8.14 4.46
C LEU A 40 -8.08 -7.82 4.71
N LEU A 41 -8.83 -7.46 3.66
CA LEU A 41 -10.26 -7.15 3.80
C LEU A 41 -11.07 -8.39 4.21
N GLU A 42 -10.69 -9.57 3.74
CA GLU A 42 -11.30 -10.83 4.17
C GLU A 42 -11.02 -11.12 5.65
N ALA A 43 -9.76 -11.02 6.09
CA ALA A 43 -9.39 -11.22 7.50
C ALA A 43 -10.07 -10.22 8.45
N LEU A 44 -10.38 -9.01 7.98
CA LEU A 44 -11.04 -7.98 8.77
C LEU A 44 -12.54 -8.23 8.97
N GLN A 45 -13.15 -9.20 8.31
CA GLN A 45 -14.57 -9.49 8.54
C GLN A 45 -14.82 -9.94 10.00
N PRO A 46 -15.91 -9.46 10.65
CA PRO A 46 -17.05 -8.71 10.08
C PRO A 46 -16.96 -7.17 10.19
N LEU A 47 -15.78 -6.59 10.39
CA LEU A 47 -15.63 -5.13 10.49
C LEU A 47 -15.99 -4.42 9.17
N ASP A 48 -16.49 -3.17 9.22
CA ASP A 48 -16.71 -2.34 8.01
C ASP A 48 -15.38 -1.82 7.47
N ALA A 49 -14.63 -2.71 6.82
CA ALA A 49 -13.34 -2.45 6.21
C ALA A 49 -13.47 -2.17 4.71
N ARG A 50 -12.76 -1.16 4.20
CA ARG A 50 -12.76 -0.79 2.78
C ARG A 50 -11.38 -0.34 2.34
N ALA A 51 -11.02 -0.61 1.08
CA ALA A 51 -9.79 -0.12 0.50
C ALA A 51 -10.04 0.78 -0.72
N ARG A 52 -9.17 1.76 -0.92
CA ARG A 52 -9.19 2.66 -2.09
C ARG A 52 -7.79 2.85 -2.64
N ALA A 53 -7.61 2.58 -3.92
CA ALA A 53 -6.36 2.86 -4.62
C ALA A 53 -6.09 4.37 -4.65
N MET A 54 -4.91 4.77 -4.18
CA MET A 54 -4.42 6.16 -4.17
C MET A 54 -2.92 6.19 -4.45
N PHE A 55 -2.49 6.94 -5.47
CA PHE A 55 -1.07 7.24 -5.74
C PHE A 55 -0.12 6.03 -5.80
N GLY A 56 -0.58 4.90 -6.34
CA GLY A 56 0.24 3.69 -6.47
C GLY A 56 0.20 2.74 -5.27
N ALA A 57 -0.51 3.10 -4.19
CA ALA A 57 -0.78 2.25 -3.03
C ALA A 57 -2.30 2.13 -2.79
N TRP A 58 -2.70 1.37 -1.78
CA TRP A 58 -4.08 1.16 -1.39
C TRP A 58 -4.33 1.65 0.03
N MET A 59 -5.13 2.70 0.19
CA MET A 59 -5.53 3.21 1.51
C MET A 59 -6.66 2.34 2.07
N VAL A 60 -6.47 1.81 3.28
CA VAL A 60 -7.40 0.98 4.02
C VAL A 60 -8.12 1.81 5.09
N TYR A 61 -9.41 1.56 5.22
CA TYR A 61 -10.32 2.20 6.16
C TYR A 61 -11.04 1.14 6.99
N ILE A 62 -11.29 1.44 8.27
CA ILE A 62 -12.24 0.73 9.13
C ILE A 62 -13.18 1.77 9.74
N ASP A 63 -14.50 1.56 9.68
CA ASP A 63 -15.50 2.52 10.17
C ASP A 63 -15.34 3.94 9.58
N ASN A 64 -15.00 4.03 8.29
CA ASN A 64 -14.65 5.27 7.59
C ASN A 64 -13.43 6.03 8.15
N LYS A 65 -12.64 5.43 9.05
CA LYS A 65 -11.40 6.00 9.57
C LYS A 65 -10.20 5.52 8.77
N PRO A 66 -9.27 6.40 8.35
CA PRO A 66 -8.10 6.01 7.58
C PRO A 66 -7.08 5.30 8.47
N LEU A 67 -7.02 3.97 8.37
CA LEU A 67 -6.20 3.12 9.22
C LEU A 67 -4.73 3.14 8.80
N GLY A 68 -4.48 2.97 7.51
CA GLY A 68 -3.17 2.64 6.98
C GLY A 68 -3.26 2.23 5.52
N MET A 69 -2.13 1.95 4.88
CA MET A 69 -2.09 1.62 3.47
C MET A 69 -1.32 0.35 3.18
N VAL A 70 -1.61 -0.27 2.04
CA VAL A 70 -0.89 -1.42 1.50
C VAL A 70 -0.17 -1.01 0.23
N GLY A 71 1.10 -1.37 0.13
CA GLY A 71 1.93 -1.11 -1.04
C GLY A 71 3.32 -1.68 -0.85
N ASP A 72 4.06 -1.90 -1.93
CA ASP A 72 5.42 -2.48 -1.86
C ASP A 72 5.46 -3.83 -1.12
N GLY A 73 4.36 -4.60 -1.19
CA GLY A 73 4.20 -5.88 -0.49
C GLY A 73 4.00 -5.79 1.02
N GLY A 74 3.84 -4.60 1.59
CA GLY A 74 3.69 -4.39 3.04
C GLY A 74 2.37 -3.76 3.46
N ILE A 75 1.95 -4.02 4.70
CA ILE A 75 0.78 -3.39 5.34
C ILE A 75 1.28 -2.34 6.33
N TYR A 76 1.07 -1.06 6.02
CA TYR A 76 1.54 0.07 6.80
C TYR A 76 0.40 0.71 7.59
N ILE A 77 0.40 0.56 8.91
CA ILE A 77 -0.62 1.09 9.81
C ILE A 77 -0.14 2.39 10.45
N LYS A 78 -1.00 3.41 10.48
CA LYS A 78 -0.65 4.67 11.14
C LYS A 78 -0.46 4.47 12.64
N ARG A 79 0.48 5.21 13.19
CA ARG A 79 0.65 5.31 14.65
C ARG A 79 -0.61 5.86 15.32
N SER A 80 -0.92 5.34 16.50
CA SER A 80 -2.13 5.69 17.26
C SER A 80 -1.93 5.46 18.76
N GLY A 81 -2.95 5.75 19.58
CA GLY A 81 -2.95 5.38 20.99
C GLY A 81 -2.85 3.86 21.26
N ALA A 82 -3.00 3.03 20.22
CA ALA A 82 -2.85 1.58 20.30
C ALA A 82 -1.44 1.07 19.91
N ASP A 83 -0.44 1.96 19.77
CA ASP A 83 0.94 1.62 19.38
C ASP A 83 1.54 0.45 20.18
N GLY A 84 1.24 0.36 21.49
CA GLY A 84 1.76 -0.73 22.35
C GLY A 84 1.28 -2.14 21.96
N ARG A 85 0.24 -2.27 21.13
CA ARG A 85 -0.23 -3.57 20.63
C ARG A 85 0.63 -4.14 19.50
N PHE A 86 1.50 -3.33 18.91
CA PHE A 86 2.40 -3.75 17.83
C PHE A 86 3.73 -4.31 18.32
N ASP A 87 4.01 -4.20 19.63
CA ASP A 87 5.25 -4.68 20.21
C ASP A 87 5.43 -6.18 19.96
N GLY A 88 6.62 -6.58 19.49
CA GLY A 88 6.93 -7.96 19.10
C GLY A 88 6.20 -8.49 17.84
N THR A 89 5.32 -7.69 17.24
CA THR A 89 4.40 -8.14 16.17
C THR A 89 4.61 -7.40 14.85
N ALA A 90 5.01 -6.12 14.92
CA ALA A 90 5.33 -5.30 13.76
C ALA A 90 6.58 -4.46 14.03
N ARG A 91 7.19 -3.93 12.96
CA ARG A 91 8.32 -3.00 13.07
C ARG A 91 7.91 -1.60 12.61
N LEU A 92 8.56 -0.57 13.14
CA LEU A 92 8.42 0.78 12.59
C LEU A 92 9.22 0.90 11.29
N ALA A 93 8.56 1.34 10.24
CA ALA A 93 9.20 1.68 8.97
C ALA A 93 8.42 2.81 8.28
N PRO A 94 9.10 3.78 7.66
CA PRO A 94 8.43 4.75 6.82
C PRO A 94 8.00 4.04 5.51
N PRO A 95 6.77 4.25 5.04
CA PRO A 95 6.31 3.63 3.80
C PRO A 95 6.98 4.16 2.52
N TYR A 96 7.63 5.31 2.61
CA TYR A 96 8.46 5.91 1.55
C TYR A 96 9.51 6.84 2.19
N PRO A 97 10.61 7.19 1.51
CA PRO A 97 11.81 7.81 2.10
C PRO A 97 11.64 9.12 2.89
N GLU A 98 10.47 9.74 2.86
CA GLU A 98 10.16 11.02 3.53
C GLU A 98 8.87 10.95 4.37
N ALA A 99 8.28 9.76 4.50
CA ALA A 99 7.08 9.56 5.28
C ALA A 99 7.38 9.52 6.78
N LYS A 100 6.35 9.83 7.59
CA LYS A 100 6.36 9.49 9.02
C LYS A 100 6.37 7.97 9.19
N ASP A 101 6.95 7.50 10.29
CA ASP A 101 6.95 6.08 10.62
C ASP A 101 5.52 5.53 10.73
N HIS A 102 5.32 4.38 10.11
CA HIS A 102 4.14 3.55 10.24
C HIS A 102 4.55 2.19 10.82
N TRP A 103 3.60 1.49 11.44
CA TRP A 103 3.79 0.09 11.78
C TRP A 103 3.69 -0.74 10.51
N LEU A 104 4.79 -1.36 10.13
CA LEU A 104 4.84 -2.34 9.05
C LEU A 104 4.53 -3.72 9.62
N LEU A 105 3.33 -4.20 9.32
CA LEU A 105 2.87 -5.54 9.66
C LEU A 105 3.33 -6.51 8.57
N ASP A 106 3.84 -7.67 9.01
CA ASP A 106 4.25 -8.73 8.10
C ASP A 106 3.00 -9.43 7.51
N PRO A 107 2.88 -9.56 6.18
CA PRO A 107 1.80 -10.32 5.54
C PRO A 107 1.71 -11.79 5.98
N VAL A 108 2.80 -12.39 6.44
CA VAL A 108 2.81 -13.76 6.98
C VAL A 108 1.94 -13.82 8.23
N LEU A 109 2.03 -12.84 9.13
CA LEU A 109 1.20 -12.80 10.34
C LEU A 109 -0.29 -12.73 10.01
N LEU A 110 -0.67 -11.95 8.99
CA LEU A 110 -2.05 -11.88 8.51
C LEU A 110 -2.58 -13.27 8.12
N ARG A 111 -1.74 -14.09 7.48
CA ARG A 111 -2.11 -15.44 7.01
C ARG A 111 -2.10 -16.48 8.13
N GLU A 112 -1.15 -16.37 9.05
CA GLU A 112 -1.03 -17.32 10.16
C GLU A 112 -2.03 -17.04 11.29
N ARG A 113 -2.33 -15.76 11.55
CA ARG A 113 -3.16 -15.31 12.68
C ARG A 113 -4.12 -14.17 12.27
N PRO A 114 -5.06 -14.45 11.37
CA PRO A 114 -5.99 -13.43 10.87
C PRO A 114 -6.85 -12.82 11.99
N ASP A 115 -7.27 -13.61 12.98
CA ASP A 115 -8.05 -13.12 14.12
C ASP A 115 -7.27 -12.14 15.00
N ASP A 116 -5.99 -12.43 15.30
CA ASP A 116 -5.12 -11.54 16.06
C ASP A 116 -4.92 -10.21 15.32
N VAL A 117 -4.72 -10.27 14.00
CA VAL A 117 -4.60 -9.08 13.17
C VAL A 117 -5.91 -8.29 13.15
N ARG A 118 -7.06 -8.95 13.07
CA ARG A 118 -8.37 -8.29 13.15
C ARG A 118 -8.55 -7.55 14.47
N ASP A 119 -8.26 -8.20 15.59
CA ASP A 119 -8.37 -7.59 16.93
C ASP A 119 -7.41 -6.40 17.10
N LEU A 120 -6.17 -6.55 16.62
CA LEU A 120 -5.18 -5.49 16.60
C LEU A 120 -5.68 -4.26 15.80
N LEU A 121 -6.15 -4.47 14.58
CA LEU A 121 -6.60 -3.38 13.71
C LEU A 121 -7.92 -2.76 14.17
N ALA A 122 -8.81 -3.54 14.78
CA ALA A 122 -10.00 -3.03 15.47
C ALA A 122 -9.61 -2.09 16.63
N ALA A 123 -8.62 -2.47 17.44
CA ALA A 123 -8.14 -1.63 18.52
C ALA A 123 -7.48 -0.32 18.02
N VAL A 124 -6.75 -0.37 16.91
CA VAL A 124 -6.21 0.83 16.24
C VAL A 124 -7.36 1.71 15.75
N ALA A 125 -8.34 1.15 15.04
CA ALA A 125 -9.50 1.89 14.55
C ALA A 125 -10.27 2.55 15.70
N ALA A 126 -10.40 1.88 16.85
CA ALA A 126 -10.99 2.45 18.06
C ALA A 126 -10.17 3.62 18.63
N ALA A 127 -8.85 3.54 18.58
CA ALA A 127 -7.93 4.59 19.04
C ALA A 127 -7.83 5.80 18.08
N LEU A 128 -8.22 5.64 16.81
CA LEU A 128 -8.25 6.73 15.84
C LEU A 128 -9.47 7.64 16.09
N PRO A 129 -9.31 8.97 15.96
CA PRO A 129 -10.41 9.91 16.15
C PRO A 129 -11.55 9.58 15.19
N SER A 130 -12.76 9.38 15.74
CA SER A 130 -13.96 9.22 14.93
C SER A 130 -14.25 10.51 14.19
N ARG A 131 -14.62 10.41 12.91
CA ARG A 131 -15.01 11.58 12.11
C ARG A 131 -16.28 12.28 12.64
N SER A 132 -17.06 11.61 13.49
CA SER A 132 -18.12 12.23 14.32
C SER A 132 -17.50 12.65 15.66
N GLU A 133 -17.54 13.90 16.09
CA GLU A 133 -18.57 14.91 15.88
C GLU A 133 -17.96 16.25 15.44
N ARG A 134 -18.04 16.62 14.16
CA ARG A 134 -18.09 18.05 13.84
C ARG A 134 -19.45 18.55 14.32
N LYS A 135 -19.52 19.11 15.53
CA LYS A 135 -20.61 20.03 15.89
C LYS A 135 -20.61 21.10 14.79
N ARG A 136 -21.67 21.13 13.98
CA ARG A 136 -21.92 22.24 13.08
C ARG A 136 -22.10 23.49 13.96
N PRO A 137 -21.36 24.59 13.74
CA PRO A 137 -21.76 25.88 14.30
C PRO A 137 -23.12 26.30 13.72
#